data_AF-A0A4U3M4N8-F1
#
_entry.id   AF-A0A4U3M4N8-F1
#
_cell.length_a   1.000
_cell.length_b   1.000
_cell.length_c   1.000
_cell.angle_alpha   90.00
_cell.angle_beta   90.00
_cell.angle_gamma   90.00
#
_symmetry.space_group_name_H-M   'P 1'
#
loop_
_entity.id
_entity.type
_entity.pdbx_description
1 polymer ?
#
loop_
_entity_poly.entity_id
_entity_poly.type
_entity_poly.pdbx_seq_one_letter_code
_entity_poly.pdbx_strand_id
1 'polypeptide(L)'
;MLSSVARAVHDHSSSAGRRDLLPLAPQFLDTARPGFEPSARLVALCVSTALTSGEITGDERRRLAAAHQTAMHLLGAEEHPTGAARWWLRALGHRSEAFYRTFVATEHAAEAVAVAARTANDVRLKSLLKLCLAAQLKPACSS
;
A
#
# COMPACT_ATOMS: atom_id res chain seq x y z
N MET A 1 8.30 -0.86 -2.95
CA MET A 1 6.89 -0.78 -2.54
C MET A 1 6.41 0.67 -2.39
N LEU A 2 6.87 1.49 -1.42
CA LEU A 2 6.38 2.87 -1.30
C LEU A 2 6.60 3.69 -2.60
N SER A 3 7.66 3.38 -3.35
CA SER A 3 7.90 3.92 -4.70
C SER A 3 6.79 3.62 -5.71
N SER A 4 6.11 2.46 -5.66
CA SER A 4 4.99 2.18 -6.56
C SER A 4 3.75 2.98 -6.19
N VAL A 5 3.51 3.22 -4.90
CA VAL A 5 2.46 4.14 -4.45
C VAL A 5 2.74 5.57 -4.87
N ALA A 6 3.97 6.05 -4.69
CA ALA A 6 4.38 7.37 -5.16
C ALA A 6 4.19 7.52 -6.67
N ARG A 7 4.58 6.51 -7.44
CA ARG A 7 4.40 6.48 -8.89
C ARG A 7 2.92 6.49 -9.28
N ALA A 8 2.10 5.62 -8.70
CA ALA A 8 0.67 5.59 -8.97
C ALA A 8 0.00 6.94 -8.61
N VAL A 9 0.34 7.53 -7.47
CA VAL A 9 -0.16 8.86 -7.08
C VAL A 9 0.28 9.92 -8.09
N HIS A 10 1.54 9.90 -8.52
CA HIS A 10 2.07 10.83 -9.52
C HIS A 10 1.37 10.69 -10.88
N ASP A 11 1.17 9.45 -11.34
CA ASP A 11 0.57 9.13 -12.64
C ASP A 11 -0.92 9.54 -12.69
N HIS A 12 -1.60 9.52 -11.55
CA HIS A 12 -2.99 9.96 -11.42
C HIS A 12 -3.18 11.42 -10.95
N SER A 13 -2.11 12.14 -10.64
CA SER A 13 -2.19 13.57 -10.26
C SER A 13 -2.17 14.48 -11.50
N SER A 14 -2.80 15.65 -11.38
CA SER A 14 -2.71 16.69 -12.42
C SER A 14 -1.28 17.25 -12.53
N SER A 15 -1.00 18.08 -13.54
CA SER A 15 0.28 18.79 -13.64
C SER A 15 0.57 19.73 -12.46
N ALA A 16 -0.46 20.27 -11.81
CA ALA A 16 -0.30 21.04 -10.57
C ALA A 16 0.00 20.10 -9.40
N GLY A 17 -0.80 19.03 -9.25
CA GLY A 17 -0.61 18.00 -8.23
C GLY A 17 0.79 17.39 -8.26
N ARG A 18 1.32 17.03 -9.43
CA ARG A 18 2.68 16.48 -9.57
C ARG A 18 3.76 17.42 -9.03
N ARG A 19 3.64 18.73 -9.28
CA ARG A 19 4.57 19.73 -8.72
C ARG A 19 4.46 19.80 -7.20
N ASP A 20 3.26 19.66 -6.66
CA ASP A 20 3.00 19.64 -5.23
C ASP A 20 3.53 18.39 -4.52
N LEU A 21 3.87 17.32 -5.25
CA LEU A 21 4.51 16.11 -4.71
C LEU A 21 6.03 16.25 -4.57
N LEU A 22 6.68 17.12 -5.34
CA LEU A 22 8.15 17.27 -5.35
C LEU A 22 8.77 17.48 -3.96
N PRO A 23 8.18 18.29 -3.05
CA PRO A 23 8.72 18.46 -1.70
C PRO A 23 8.72 17.18 -0.85
N LEU A 24 7.98 16.14 -1.25
CA LEU A 24 7.96 14.85 -0.55
C LEU A 24 9.08 13.92 -1.01
N ALA A 25 9.71 14.15 -2.17
CA ALA A 25 10.73 13.26 -2.74
C ALA A 25 11.88 12.90 -1.78
N PRO A 26 12.43 13.83 -0.97
CA PRO A 26 13.49 13.49 -0.01
C PRO A 26 13.03 12.52 1.09
N GLN A 27 11.72 12.49 1.42
CA GLN A 27 11.19 11.65 2.49
C GLN A 27 11.08 10.17 2.11
N PHE A 28 11.28 9.84 0.83
CA PHE A 28 11.32 8.45 0.37
C PHE A 28 12.67 7.78 0.64
N LEU A 29 13.72 8.57 0.93
CA LEU A 29 15.00 8.05 1.37
C LEU A 29 14.80 7.25 2.66
N ASP A 30 15.49 6.11 2.77
CA ASP A 30 15.46 5.22 3.94
C ASP A 30 14.10 4.62 4.34
N THR A 31 13.12 4.64 3.43
CA THR A 31 11.80 3.99 3.65
C THR A 31 11.81 2.49 3.35
N ALA A 32 12.92 1.96 2.83
CA ALA A 32 13.07 0.53 2.56
C ALA A 32 13.36 -0.24 3.85
N ARG A 33 12.31 -0.80 4.45
CA ARG A 33 12.42 -1.62 5.66
C ARG A 33 12.18 -3.11 5.36
N PRO A 34 12.94 -4.02 6.01
CA PRO A 34 12.66 -5.45 5.94
C PRO A 34 11.46 -5.83 6.83
N GLY A 35 10.87 -6.98 6.52
CA GLY A 35 9.75 -7.55 7.27
C GLY A 35 8.42 -7.32 6.58
N PHE A 36 7.43 -8.14 6.97
CA PHE A 36 6.08 -8.03 6.46
C PHE A 36 5.37 -6.75 6.92
N GLU A 37 5.59 -6.35 8.18
CA GLU A 37 4.78 -5.31 8.83
C GLU A 37 4.76 -3.98 8.06
N PRO A 38 5.89 -3.38 7.64
CA PRO A 38 5.86 -2.09 6.95
C PRO A 38 5.08 -2.18 5.63
N SER A 39 5.27 -3.26 4.88
CA SER A 39 4.55 -3.49 3.63
C SER A 39 3.08 -3.79 3.83
N ALA A 40 2.74 -4.64 4.79
CA ALA A 40 1.35 -5.00 5.09
C ALA A 40 0.56 -3.77 5.57
N ARG A 41 1.15 -2.93 6.43
CA ARG A 41 0.53 -1.68 6.87
C ARG A 41 0.24 -0.74 5.70
N LEU A 42 1.17 -0.64 4.75
CA LEU A 42 0.99 0.19 3.57
C LEU A 42 -0.13 -0.36 2.66
N VAL A 43 -0.16 -1.67 2.40
CA VAL A 43 -1.26 -2.30 1.66
C VAL A 43 -2.59 -2.04 2.36
N ALA A 44 -2.68 -2.27 3.67
CA ALA A 44 -3.89 -2.07 4.45
C ALA A 44 -4.41 -0.63 4.32
N LEU A 45 -3.54 0.38 4.47
CA LEU A 45 -3.90 1.79 4.33
C LEU A 45 -4.43 2.14 2.92
N CYS A 46 -3.70 1.75 1.87
CA CYS A 46 -4.12 2.02 0.49
C CYS A 46 -5.44 1.33 0.17
N VAL A 47 -5.56 0.05 0.54
CA VAL A 47 -6.75 -0.76 0.25
C VAL A 47 -7.96 -0.27 1.02
N SER A 48 -7.85 0.05 2.31
CA SER A 48 -8.96 0.63 3.08
C SER A 48 -9.42 1.95 2.46
N THR A 49 -8.48 2.79 2.03
CA THR A 49 -8.81 4.05 1.33
C THR A 49 -9.60 3.77 0.05
N ALA A 50 -9.16 2.81 -0.76
CA ALA A 50 -9.84 2.40 -2.00
C ALA A 50 -11.23 1.79 -1.74
N LEU A 51 -11.38 0.95 -0.71
CA LEU A 51 -12.67 0.32 -0.37
C LEU A 51 -13.70 1.34 0.13
N THR A 52 -13.25 2.43 0.75
CA THR A 52 -14.11 3.57 1.13
C THR A 52 -14.35 4.55 -0.01
N SER A 53 -13.71 4.37 -1.16
CA SER A 53 -13.93 5.18 -2.36
C SER A 53 -15.18 4.69 -3.10
N GLY A 54 -15.95 5.61 -3.67
CA GLY A 54 -17.32 5.33 -4.12
C GLY A 54 -17.42 4.38 -5.33
N GLU A 55 -16.49 4.49 -6.28
CA GLU A 55 -16.56 3.76 -7.55
C GLU A 55 -15.64 2.53 -7.55
N ILE A 56 -16.20 1.40 -7.13
CA ILE A 56 -15.51 0.10 -7.13
C ILE A 56 -16.39 -0.98 -7.76
N THR A 57 -15.83 -1.71 -8.72
CA THR A 57 -16.50 -2.87 -9.32
C THR A 57 -16.55 -4.04 -8.33
N GLY A 58 -17.46 -5.00 -8.57
CA GLY A 58 -17.53 -6.21 -7.74
C GLY A 58 -16.22 -7.00 -7.72
N ASP A 59 -15.51 -7.06 -8.83
CA ASP A 59 -14.25 -7.80 -8.97
C ASP A 59 -13.09 -7.09 -8.26
N GLU A 60 -12.99 -5.77 -8.42
CA GLU A 60 -12.03 -4.94 -7.65
C GLU A 60 -12.29 -5.06 -6.16
N ARG A 61 -13.56 -5.01 -5.72
CA ARG A 61 -13.91 -5.17 -4.31
C ARG A 61 -13.44 -6.52 -3.77
N ARG A 62 -13.64 -7.61 -4.51
CA ARG A 62 -13.17 -8.94 -4.07
C ARG A 62 -11.64 -9.02 -4.01
N ARG A 63 -10.93 -8.52 -5.02
CA ARG A 63 -9.46 -8.54 -5.06
C ARG A 63 -8.85 -7.67 -3.96
N LEU A 64 -9.36 -6.45 -3.78
CA LEU A 64 -8.94 -5.54 -2.72
C LEU A 64 -9.27 -6.09 -1.32
N ALA A 65 -10.46 -6.67 -1.10
CA ALA A 65 -10.78 -7.30 0.18
C ALA A 65 -9.83 -8.46 0.53
N ALA A 66 -9.48 -9.31 -0.44
CA ALA A 66 -8.50 -10.38 -0.24
C ALA A 66 -7.09 -9.84 0.05
N ALA A 67 -6.68 -8.75 -0.61
CA ALA A 67 -5.43 -8.06 -0.32
C ALA A 67 -5.41 -7.47 1.10
N HIS A 68 -6.53 -6.87 1.53
CA HIS A 68 -6.68 -6.33 2.88
C HIS A 68 -6.57 -7.44 3.94
N GLN A 69 -7.29 -8.54 3.78
CA GLN A 69 -7.22 -9.68 4.71
C GLN A 69 -5.80 -10.25 4.80
N THR A 70 -5.12 -10.40 3.66
CA THR A 70 -3.72 -10.86 3.63
C THR A 70 -2.83 -9.89 4.41
N ALA A 71 -2.99 -8.58 4.22
CA ALA A 71 -2.24 -7.58 4.98
C ALA A 71 -2.53 -7.66 6.48
N MET A 72 -3.79 -7.78 6.88
CA MET A 72 -4.17 -7.89 8.30
C MET A 72 -3.64 -9.18 8.95
N HIS A 73 -3.62 -10.30 8.21
CA HIS A 73 -2.99 -11.53 8.68
C HIS A 73 -1.49 -11.34 8.93
N LEU A 74 -0.79 -10.71 8.00
CA LEU A 74 0.64 -10.42 8.13
C LEU A 74 0.98 -9.40 9.24
N LEU A 75 0.00 -8.60 9.66
CA LEU A 75 0.08 -7.73 10.83
C LEU A 75 -0.27 -8.45 12.14
N GLY A 76 -0.62 -9.73 12.10
CA GLY A 76 -1.05 -10.52 13.27
C GLY A 76 -2.47 -10.18 13.75
N ALA A 77 -3.25 -9.44 12.98
CA ALA A 77 -4.62 -9.04 13.31
C ALA A 77 -5.68 -10.05 12.83
N GLU A 78 -5.32 -10.96 11.92
CA GLU A 78 -6.19 -12.03 11.42
C GLU A 78 -5.49 -13.38 11.55
N GLU A 79 -6.21 -14.41 12.00
CA GLU A 79 -5.63 -15.73 12.28
C GLU A 79 -5.18 -16.47 11.02
N HIS A 80 -5.86 -16.27 9.89
CA HIS A 80 -5.67 -17.09 8.69
C HIS A 80 -5.46 -16.24 7.42
N PRO A 81 -4.43 -16.54 6.60
CA PRO A 81 -4.31 -15.93 5.29
C PRO A 81 -5.43 -16.43 4.39
N THR A 82 -5.90 -15.59 3.46
CA THR A 82 -6.96 -15.96 2.50
C THR A 82 -6.42 -16.05 1.06
N GLY A 83 -7.20 -16.66 0.17
CA GLY A 83 -6.87 -16.74 -1.26
C GLY A 83 -5.50 -17.36 -1.56
N ALA A 84 -4.76 -16.73 -2.47
CA ALA A 84 -3.44 -17.17 -2.91
C ALA A 84 -2.37 -17.12 -1.79
N ALA A 85 -2.57 -16.28 -0.76
CA ALA A 85 -1.64 -16.14 0.36
C ALA A 85 -1.41 -17.43 1.13
N ARG A 86 -2.45 -18.26 1.27
CA ARG A 86 -2.32 -19.59 1.90
C ARG A 86 -1.29 -20.47 1.21
N TRP A 87 -1.20 -20.37 -0.11
CA TRP A 87 -0.33 -21.22 -0.91
C TRP A 87 1.10 -20.69 -0.93
N TRP A 88 1.30 -19.40 -1.23
CA TRP A 88 2.65 -18.87 -1.36
C TRP A 88 3.35 -18.65 -0.01
N LEU A 89 2.63 -18.36 1.09
CA LEU A 89 3.24 -18.30 2.43
C LEU A 89 3.84 -19.65 2.82
N ARG A 90 3.12 -20.75 2.53
CA ARG A 90 3.59 -22.11 2.79
C ARG A 90 4.70 -22.53 1.84
N ALA A 91 4.53 -22.29 0.53
CA ALA A 91 5.48 -22.76 -0.49
C ALA A 91 6.82 -22.03 -0.44
N LEU A 92 6.83 -20.73 -0.09
CA LEU A 92 8.05 -19.92 -0.12
C LEU A 92 8.79 -19.89 1.22
N GLY A 93 8.15 -20.28 2.33
CA GLY A 93 8.77 -20.33 3.65
C GLY A 93 9.45 -18.99 4.00
N HIS A 94 10.75 -19.02 4.30
CA HIS A 94 11.54 -17.82 4.61
C HIS A 94 11.62 -16.77 3.47
N ARG A 95 11.34 -17.15 2.22
CA ARG A 95 11.33 -16.21 1.07
C ARG A 95 10.01 -15.47 0.88
N SER A 96 8.98 -15.87 1.63
CA SER A 96 7.65 -15.29 1.55
C SER A 96 7.64 -13.79 1.86
N GLU A 97 8.50 -13.33 2.78
CA GLU A 97 8.66 -11.90 3.11
C GLU A 97 9.16 -11.11 1.91
N ALA A 98 10.29 -11.52 1.33
CA ALA A 98 10.88 -10.83 0.20
C ALA A 98 9.95 -10.84 -1.02
N PHE A 99 9.27 -11.96 -1.27
CA PHE A 99 8.26 -12.08 -2.31
C PHE A 99 7.08 -11.13 -2.09
N TYR A 100 6.51 -11.12 -0.89
CA TYR A 100 5.39 -10.23 -0.56
C TYR A 100 5.78 -8.77 -0.72
N ARG A 101 6.88 -8.35 -0.09
CA ARG A 101 7.35 -6.96 -0.11
C ARG A 101 7.65 -6.45 -1.52
N THR A 102 8.24 -7.31 -2.36
CA THR A 102 8.72 -6.89 -3.70
C THR A 102 7.59 -6.89 -4.72
N PHE A 103 6.77 -7.95 -4.73
CA PHE A 103 5.77 -8.17 -5.77
C PHE A 103 4.36 -7.88 -5.25
N VAL A 104 3.86 -8.72 -4.36
CA VAL A 104 2.44 -8.72 -3.93
C VAL A 104 2.02 -7.37 -3.36
N ALA A 105 2.81 -6.82 -2.44
CA ALA A 105 2.50 -5.57 -1.77
C ALA A 105 2.61 -4.38 -2.74
N THR A 106 3.62 -4.38 -3.62
CA THR A 106 3.81 -3.35 -4.65
C THR A 106 2.62 -3.28 -5.61
N GLU A 107 2.12 -4.43 -6.07
CA GLU A 107 0.98 -4.52 -6.98
C GLU A 107 -0.33 -4.12 -6.30
N HIS A 108 -0.64 -4.71 -5.14
CA HIS A 108 -1.89 -4.39 -4.42
C HIS A 108 -1.96 -2.92 -4.00
N ALA A 109 -0.84 -2.32 -3.56
CA ALA A 109 -0.84 -0.92 -3.16
C ALA A 109 -1.02 0.01 -4.37
N ALA A 110 -0.37 -0.29 -5.51
CA ALA A 110 -0.53 0.50 -6.74
C ALA A 110 -1.96 0.40 -7.29
N GLU A 111 -2.54 -0.80 -7.31
CA GLU A 111 -3.93 -1.01 -7.71
C GLU A 111 -4.89 -0.23 -6.81
N ALA A 112 -4.74 -0.31 -5.50
CA ALA A 112 -5.61 0.39 -4.56
C ALA A 112 -5.55 1.92 -4.77
N VAL A 113 -4.35 2.47 -5.04
CA VAL A 113 -4.21 3.89 -5.40
C VAL A 113 -4.93 4.20 -6.70
N ALA A 114 -4.80 3.37 -7.73
CA ALA A 114 -5.47 3.58 -9.01
C ALA A 114 -7.01 3.57 -8.87
N VAL A 115 -7.56 2.68 -8.05
CA VAL A 115 -9.00 2.66 -7.72
C VAL A 115 -9.40 3.92 -6.96
N ALA A 116 -8.68 4.28 -5.89
CA ALA A 116 -8.98 5.48 -5.11
C ALA A 116 -8.88 6.77 -5.95
N ALA A 117 -7.94 6.81 -6.90
CA ALA A 117 -7.70 7.97 -7.76
C ALA A 117 -8.87 8.34 -8.67
N ARG A 118 -9.74 7.39 -9.04
CA ARG A 118 -10.91 7.65 -9.90
C ARG A 118 -11.84 8.72 -9.34
N THR A 119 -11.91 8.82 -8.01
CA THR A 119 -12.80 9.76 -7.29
C THR A 119 -12.03 10.76 -6.40
N ALA A 120 -10.70 10.75 -6.46
CA ALA A 120 -9.85 11.60 -5.64
C ALA A 120 -9.32 12.81 -6.44
N ASN A 121 -9.19 13.94 -5.76
CA ASN A 121 -8.44 15.08 -6.29
C ASN A 121 -6.98 15.04 -5.82
N ASP A 122 -6.14 15.94 -6.35
CA ASP A 122 -4.72 16.04 -6.03
C ASP A 122 -4.45 16.14 -4.51
N VAL A 123 -5.32 16.85 -3.76
CA VAL A 123 -5.20 16.99 -2.30
C VAL A 123 -5.38 15.66 -1.58
N ARG A 124 -6.40 14.87 -1.97
CA ARG A 124 -6.66 13.55 -1.38
C ARG A 124 -5.55 12.56 -1.73
N LEU A 125 -5.08 12.56 -2.98
CA LEU A 125 -3.96 11.72 -3.42
C LEU A 125 -2.65 12.05 -2.70
N LYS A 126 -2.32 13.33 -2.56
CA LYS A 126 -1.17 13.79 -1.77
C LYS A 126 -1.30 13.42 -0.29
N SER A 127 -2.51 13.50 0.28
CA SER A 127 -2.77 13.12 1.67
C SER A 127 -2.58 11.61 1.89
N LEU A 128 -3.07 10.78 0.96
CA LEU A 128 -2.82 9.33 0.99
C LEU A 128 -1.31 9.03 0.93
N LEU A 129 -0.56 9.70 0.06
CA LEU A 129 0.89 9.51 -0.03
C LEU A 129 1.62 9.89 1.27
N LYS A 130 1.20 10.99 1.91
CA LYS A 130 1.73 11.40 3.22
C LYS A 130 1.43 10.38 4.32
N LEU A 131 0.24 9.79 4.34
CA LEU A 131 -0.09 8.73 5.29
C LEU A 131 0.77 7.47 5.05
N CYS A 132 1.00 7.11 3.79
CA CYS A 132 1.87 6.01 3.43
C CYS A 132 3.33 6.26 3.86
N LEU A 133 3.84 7.48 3.67
CA LEU A 133 5.16 7.91 4.15
C LEU A 133 5.25 7.81 5.69
N ALA A 134 4.29 8.37 6.41
CA ALA A 134 4.25 8.32 7.87
C ALA A 134 4.21 6.88 8.41
N ALA A 135 3.55 5.96 7.70
CA ALA A 135 3.52 4.54 8.07
C ALA A 135 4.86 3.81 7.86
N GLN A 136 5.78 4.34 7.05
CA GLN A 136 7.11 3.77 6.84
C GLN A 136 8.16 4.36 7.77
N LEU A 137 8.02 5.66 8.10
CA LEU A 137 8.94 6.35 8.99
C LEU A 137 8.88 5.73 10.40
N LYS A 138 10.05 5.44 10.98
CA LYS A 138 10.14 5.04 12.38
C LYS A 138 9.62 6.20 13.24
N PRO A 139 8.77 5.98 14.25
CA PRO A 139 8.46 7.03 15.21
C PRO A 139 9.77 7.54 15.81
N ALA A 140 10.03 8.84 15.69
CA ALA A 140 11.12 9.47 16.41
C ALA A 140 10.81 9.32 17.91
N CYS A 141 11.79 8.80 18.66
CA CYS A 141 11.78 8.58 20.11
C CYS A 141 11.03 7.33 20.61
N SER A 142 11.81 6.30 20.92
CA SER A 142 11.70 5.63 22.21
C SER A 142 13.12 5.64 22.77
N SER A 143 13.42 6.71 23.50
CA SER A 143 14.61 6.84 24.36
C SER A 143 14.28 6.26 25.72
#